data_AF-A0A553IGT3-F1
#
_entry.id   AF-A0A553IGT3-F1
#
_cell.length_a   1.000
_cell.length_b   1.000
_cell.length_c   1.000
_cell.angle_alpha   90.00
_cell.angle_beta   90.00
_cell.angle_gamma   90.00
#
_symmetry.space_group_name_H-M   'P 1'
#
loop_
_entity.id
_entity.type
_entity.pdbx_description
1 polymer ?
#
loop_
_entity_poly.entity_id
_entity_poly.type
_entity_poly.pdbx_seq_one_letter_code
_entity_poly.pdbx_strand_id
1 'polypeptide(L)'
;MNHVFLLSFYNLQKHFAWNVINENASSGALLECVIFKRNYFMIMVSYIHICLFGGFMKKAIILVGVPGSGKSTYAKKLEYMHFSSDMIRLELFGTLRKHHSQKDDETVFNLLHDRVFSYDDSLIFDATNISRALRTSLYEKFKARGYTVEIHMVLEPLMFAKYQNEKRSFEKVVPFHIIEHMYKFMAPPRVGVDCDNYKIISQSTFLNSNTEYNDFINSALKDGIYETVRRYISAAYMPEFERLNENHETPYHLEDIDTHIDMCIKNSHDPVMHIVSALHDLGKSQAKYNGHYKGHETISSIYALRFFDEVKNKPKDIIPRDIIETVLQHMTAHHGISLSVIEKNKLEPHVVGYIEQFNEIDEVSRITNMPRNEKIHSNK
;
A
#
# COMPACT_ATOMS: atom_id res chain seq x y z
N MET A 1 -1.38 5.00 -33.19
CA MET A 1 -2.46 4.08 -33.65
C MET A 1 -3.78 4.78 -34.00
N ASN A 2 -4.13 5.94 -33.41
CA ASN A 2 -5.49 6.51 -33.54
C ASN A 2 -5.79 7.30 -34.83
N HIS A 3 -4.81 7.96 -35.47
CA HIS A 3 -5.06 8.71 -36.72
C HIS A 3 -5.24 7.83 -37.97
N VAL A 4 -4.62 6.64 -37.99
CA VAL A 4 -4.69 5.71 -39.13
C VAL A 4 -6.08 5.07 -39.23
N PHE A 5 -6.74 4.80 -38.10
CA PHE A 5 -8.11 4.27 -38.06
C PHE A 5 -9.14 5.29 -38.59
N LEU A 6 -9.00 6.57 -38.26
CA LEU A 6 -9.90 7.63 -38.75
C LEU A 6 -9.78 7.85 -40.27
N LEU A 7 -8.55 7.81 -40.81
CA LEU A 7 -8.30 7.93 -42.25
C LEU A 7 -8.81 6.71 -43.04
N SER A 8 -8.69 5.49 -42.51
CA SER A 8 -9.22 4.30 -43.19
C SER A 8 -10.75 4.29 -43.22
N PHE A 9 -11.41 4.69 -42.13
CA PHE A 9 -12.87 4.78 -42.05
C PHE A 9 -13.45 5.91 -42.91
N TYR A 10 -12.76 7.07 -43.00
CA TYR A 10 -13.19 8.17 -43.87
C TYR A 10 -13.10 7.81 -45.36
N ASN A 11 -12.08 7.05 -45.76
CA ASN A 11 -11.97 6.54 -47.12
C ASN A 11 -13.05 5.49 -47.44
N LEU A 12 -13.41 4.63 -46.48
CA LEU A 12 -14.52 3.69 -46.61
C LEU A 12 -15.87 4.43 -46.85
N GLN A 13 -16.05 5.57 -46.17
CA GLN A 13 -17.24 6.42 -46.28
C GLN A 13 -17.38 7.06 -47.67
N LYS A 14 -16.27 7.55 -48.26
CA LYS A 14 -16.27 8.05 -49.65
C LYS A 14 -16.67 6.95 -50.63
N HIS A 15 -16.14 5.74 -50.44
CA HIS A 15 -16.41 4.63 -51.35
C HIS A 15 -17.87 4.15 -51.28
N PHE A 16 -18.46 4.13 -50.08
CA PHE A 16 -19.87 3.74 -49.88
C PHE A 16 -20.85 4.82 -50.34
N ALA A 17 -20.57 6.09 -50.05
CA ALA A 17 -21.41 7.21 -50.49
C ALA A 17 -21.44 7.35 -52.02
N TRP A 18 -20.33 7.08 -52.70
CA TRP A 18 -20.25 7.09 -54.16
C TRP A 18 -21.11 5.97 -54.80
N ASN A 19 -21.14 4.78 -54.20
CA ASN A 19 -21.94 3.65 -54.69
C ASN A 19 -23.46 3.84 -54.49
N VAL A 20 -23.90 4.55 -53.45
CA VAL A 20 -25.34 4.81 -53.19
C VAL A 20 -25.91 5.91 -54.09
N ILE A 21 -25.08 6.84 -54.57
CA ILE A 21 -25.52 7.98 -55.40
C ILE A 21 -25.65 7.61 -56.89
N ASN A 22 -24.95 6.57 -57.36
CA ASN A 22 -24.83 6.28 -58.79
C ASN A 22 -25.64 5.10 -59.34
N GLU A 23 -26.36 4.32 -58.52
CA GLU A 23 -27.25 3.27 -59.03
C GLU A 23 -28.55 3.18 -58.21
N ASN A 24 -29.63 2.71 -58.86
CA ASN A 24 -30.96 2.50 -58.27
C ASN A 24 -30.87 1.63 -56.99
N ALA A 25 -30.69 2.28 -55.84
CA ALA A 25 -30.45 1.62 -54.56
C ALA A 25 -31.69 0.81 -54.14
N SER A 26 -31.52 -0.49 -53.93
CA SER A 26 -32.55 -1.34 -53.35
C SER A 26 -32.87 -0.91 -51.91
N SER A 27 -34.08 -1.22 -51.42
CA SER A 27 -34.51 -0.89 -50.05
C SER A 27 -33.55 -1.43 -48.97
N GLY A 28 -32.84 -2.52 -49.24
CA GLY A 28 -31.78 -3.06 -48.37
C GLY A 28 -30.54 -2.16 -48.27
N ALA A 29 -30.06 -1.61 -49.38
CA ALA A 29 -28.90 -0.72 -49.39
C ALA A 29 -29.17 0.62 -48.67
N LEU A 30 -30.42 1.11 -48.75
CA LEU A 30 -30.87 2.28 -48.00
C LEU A 30 -30.93 2.00 -46.49
N LEU A 31 -31.40 0.82 -46.08
CA LEU A 31 -31.45 0.42 -44.66
C LEU A 31 -30.05 0.28 -44.05
N GLU A 32 -29.11 -0.34 -44.77
CA GLU A 32 -27.71 -0.41 -44.34
C GLU A 32 -27.06 0.98 -44.22
N CYS A 33 -27.36 1.90 -45.14
CA CYS A 33 -26.88 3.28 -45.06
C CYS A 33 -27.43 4.02 -43.82
N VAL A 34 -28.70 3.81 -43.47
CA VAL A 34 -29.32 4.39 -42.27
C VAL A 34 -28.72 3.81 -40.99
N ILE A 35 -28.51 2.48 -40.93
CA ILE A 35 -27.85 1.81 -39.79
C ILE A 35 -26.41 2.32 -39.64
N PHE A 36 -25.67 2.45 -40.74
CA PHE A 36 -24.30 2.97 -40.74
C PHE A 36 -24.24 4.42 -40.26
N LYS A 37 -25.13 5.31 -40.74
CA LYS A 37 -25.21 6.70 -40.27
C LYS A 37 -25.57 6.80 -38.79
N ARG A 38 -26.48 5.95 -38.29
CA ARG A 38 -26.87 5.92 -36.87
C ARG A 38 -25.72 5.44 -35.98
N ASN A 39 -25.01 4.39 -36.38
CA ASN A 39 -23.83 3.90 -35.65
C ASN A 39 -22.68 4.90 -35.69
N TYR A 40 -22.45 5.57 -36.83
CA TYR A 40 -21.46 6.63 -36.95
C TYR A 40 -21.79 7.83 -36.06
N PHE A 41 -23.07 8.25 -36.02
CA PHE A 41 -23.52 9.31 -35.13
C PHE A 41 -23.31 8.93 -33.65
N MET A 42 -23.60 7.69 -33.26
CA MET A 42 -23.30 7.21 -31.90
C MET A 42 -21.79 7.17 -31.61
N ILE A 43 -20.95 6.73 -32.55
CA ILE A 43 -19.50 6.73 -32.37
C ILE A 43 -18.96 8.16 -32.30
N MET A 44 -19.44 9.08 -33.14
CA MET A 44 -19.08 10.49 -33.07
C MET A 44 -19.54 11.13 -31.77
N VAL A 45 -20.74 10.86 -31.29
CA VAL A 45 -21.24 11.40 -30.01
C VAL A 45 -20.41 10.87 -28.85
N SER A 46 -20.06 9.58 -28.85
CA SER A 46 -19.15 8.99 -27.86
C SER A 46 -17.73 9.55 -27.95
N TYR A 47 -17.21 9.77 -29.16
CA TYR A 47 -15.87 10.33 -29.38
C TYR A 47 -15.84 11.82 -29.04
N ILE A 48 -16.90 12.57 -29.35
CA ILE A 48 -17.10 13.95 -28.91
C ILE A 48 -17.27 14.00 -27.40
N HIS A 49 -17.96 13.03 -26.77
CA HIS A 49 -17.98 12.94 -25.31
C HIS A 49 -16.60 12.65 -24.73
N ILE A 50 -15.80 11.76 -25.34
CA ILE A 50 -14.42 11.50 -24.95
C ILE A 50 -13.51 12.70 -25.23
N CYS A 51 -13.74 13.49 -26.27
CA CYS A 51 -12.93 14.67 -26.58
C CYS A 51 -13.37 15.93 -25.81
N LEU A 52 -14.64 16.06 -25.46
CA LEU A 52 -15.21 17.19 -24.70
C LEU A 52 -15.23 16.94 -23.18
N PHE A 53 -15.36 15.68 -22.75
CA PHE A 53 -15.44 15.28 -21.33
C PHE A 53 -14.42 14.22 -20.92
N GLY A 54 -13.80 13.51 -21.86
CA GLY A 54 -12.65 12.63 -21.61
C GLY A 54 -11.36 13.43 -21.62
N GLY A 55 -11.20 14.33 -20.65
CA GLY A 55 -9.87 14.76 -20.26
C GLY A 55 -9.03 13.52 -19.99
N PHE A 56 -7.77 13.50 -20.43
CA PHE A 56 -6.83 12.48 -19.98
C PHE A 56 -6.98 12.37 -18.46
N MET A 57 -7.34 11.17 -17.96
CA MET A 57 -7.55 10.99 -16.52
C MET A 57 -6.27 11.43 -15.80
N LYS A 58 -6.37 12.54 -15.08
CA LYS A 58 -5.22 13.15 -14.39
C LYS A 58 -4.72 12.16 -13.35
N LYS A 59 -3.41 11.95 -13.30
CA LYS A 59 -2.82 10.99 -12.37
C LYS A 59 -2.07 11.70 -11.25
N ALA A 60 -2.37 11.36 -10.01
CA ALA A 60 -1.59 11.79 -8.86
C ALA A 60 -0.82 10.57 -8.33
N ILE A 61 0.51 10.63 -8.42
CA ILE A 61 1.39 9.61 -7.85
C ILE A 61 1.86 10.09 -6.48
N ILE A 62 1.41 9.43 -5.41
CA ILE A 62 1.86 9.71 -4.05
C ILE A 62 3.02 8.77 -3.74
N LEU A 63 4.23 9.33 -3.55
CA LEU A 63 5.38 8.54 -3.12
C LEU A 63 5.31 8.29 -1.63
N VAL A 64 5.61 7.05 -1.21
CA VAL A 64 5.64 6.65 0.20
C VAL A 64 6.96 5.94 0.48
N GLY A 65 7.56 6.19 1.64
CA GLY A 65 8.79 5.53 2.06
C GLY A 65 9.64 6.39 2.99
N VAL A 66 10.58 5.76 3.68
CA VAL A 66 11.48 6.43 4.64
C VAL A 66 12.62 7.19 3.93
N PRO A 67 13.28 8.15 4.59
CA PRO A 67 14.54 8.70 4.09
C PRO A 67 15.56 7.59 3.81
N GLY A 68 16.30 7.71 2.70
CA GLY A 68 17.25 6.67 2.28
C GLY A 68 16.64 5.51 1.48
N SER A 69 15.31 5.33 1.41
CA SER A 69 14.72 4.23 0.62
C SER A 69 14.85 4.37 -0.90
N GLY A 70 15.23 5.55 -1.40
CA GLY A 70 15.41 5.79 -2.83
C GLY A 70 14.26 6.51 -3.54
N LYS A 71 13.23 7.00 -2.80
CA LYS A 71 12.08 7.76 -3.34
C LYS A 71 12.45 8.81 -4.38
N SER A 72 13.35 9.74 -4.05
CA SER A 72 13.72 10.82 -4.97
C SER A 72 14.49 10.32 -6.20
N THR A 73 15.18 9.18 -6.12
CA THR A 73 15.81 8.54 -7.27
C THR A 73 14.76 7.89 -8.16
N TYR A 74 13.75 7.27 -7.58
CA TYR A 74 12.61 6.72 -8.29
C TYR A 74 11.76 7.81 -8.96
N ALA A 75 11.50 8.92 -8.25
CA ALA A 75 10.74 10.06 -8.76
C ALA A 75 11.31 10.62 -10.08
N LYS A 76 12.63 10.68 -10.22
CA LYS A 76 13.30 11.15 -11.45
C LYS A 76 13.06 10.25 -12.67
N LYS A 77 12.67 9.00 -12.45
CA LYS A 77 12.31 8.07 -13.54
C LYS A 77 10.86 8.25 -13.98
N LEU A 78 10.07 8.98 -13.20
CA LEU A 78 8.68 9.28 -13.51
C LEU A 78 8.65 10.62 -14.28
N GLU A 79 8.16 10.60 -15.51
CA GLU A 79 8.09 11.79 -16.40
C GLU A 79 6.86 12.67 -16.09
N TYR A 80 6.64 12.98 -14.82
CA TYR A 80 5.54 13.83 -14.35
C TYR A 80 6.08 15.04 -13.57
N MET A 81 5.25 16.07 -13.44
CA MET A 81 5.61 17.24 -12.63
C MET A 81 5.84 16.83 -11.17
N HIS A 82 7.05 17.11 -10.64
CA HIS A 82 7.49 16.65 -9.33
C HIS A 82 7.37 17.75 -8.28
N PHE A 83 6.46 17.56 -7.33
CA PHE A 83 6.30 18.42 -6.17
C PHE A 83 6.85 17.70 -4.92
N SER A 84 7.87 18.29 -4.28
CA SER A 84 8.55 17.68 -3.14
C SER A 84 8.55 18.58 -1.91
N SER A 85 8.26 18.02 -0.73
CA SER A 85 8.38 18.74 0.54
C SER A 85 9.81 19.23 0.81
N ASP A 86 10.82 18.45 0.40
CA ASP A 86 12.23 18.84 0.52
C ASP A 86 12.56 20.03 -0.38
N MET A 87 12.00 20.09 -1.60
CA MET A 87 12.18 21.24 -2.50
C MET A 87 11.58 22.52 -1.91
N ILE A 88 10.36 22.43 -1.38
CA ILE A 88 9.70 23.57 -0.72
C ILE A 88 10.48 24.03 0.51
N ARG A 89 10.98 23.09 1.32
CA ARG A 89 11.77 23.40 2.51
C ARG A 89 13.09 24.09 2.17
N LEU A 90 13.78 23.64 1.12
CA LEU A 90 14.99 24.30 0.61
C LEU A 90 14.70 25.70 0.07
N GLU A 91 13.58 25.89 -0.63
CA GLU A 91 13.18 27.20 -1.14
C GLU A 91 12.88 28.20 -0.01
N LEU A 92 12.15 27.76 1.02
CA LEU A 92 11.73 28.63 2.13
C LEU A 92 12.87 28.96 3.10
N PHE A 93 13.74 27.99 3.39
CA PHE A 93 14.71 28.11 4.49
C PHE A 93 16.17 27.97 4.06
N GLY A 94 16.45 27.60 2.81
CA GLY A 94 17.81 27.37 2.32
C GLY A 94 18.51 26.14 2.91
N THR A 95 17.82 25.34 3.76
CA THR A 95 18.37 24.15 4.41
C THR A 95 17.29 23.12 4.72
N LEU A 96 17.67 21.85 4.74
CA LEU A 96 16.82 20.73 5.19
C LEU A 96 17.08 20.32 6.65
N ARG A 97 18.08 20.91 7.31
CA ARG A 97 18.55 20.45 8.64
C ARG A 97 17.93 21.20 9.81
N LYS A 98 17.36 22.38 9.55
CA LYS A 98 16.74 23.26 10.55
C LYS A 98 15.27 23.51 10.18
N HIS A 99 14.56 24.24 11.05
CA HIS A 99 13.17 24.64 10.85
C HIS A 99 12.21 23.45 10.78
N HIS A 100 12.28 22.54 11.76
CA HIS A 100 11.39 21.38 11.88
C HIS A 100 10.38 21.54 13.03
N SER A 101 10.01 22.79 13.36
CA SER A 101 8.89 23.01 14.27
C SER A 101 7.57 22.70 13.58
N GLN A 102 6.52 22.42 14.34
CA GLN A 102 5.18 22.18 13.78
C GLN A 102 4.72 23.30 12.84
N LYS A 103 5.01 24.57 13.21
CA LYS A 103 4.66 25.73 12.38
C LYS A 103 5.44 25.78 11.08
N ASP A 104 6.72 25.39 11.10
CA ASP A 104 7.54 25.31 9.88
C ASP A 104 7.00 24.22 8.95
N ASP A 105 6.64 23.06 9.51
CA ASP A 105 6.03 21.95 8.76
C ASP A 105 4.69 22.37 8.13
N GLU A 106 3.81 23.02 8.90
CA GLU A 106 2.55 23.57 8.39
C GLU A 106 2.80 24.56 7.24
N THR A 107 3.79 25.44 7.37
CA THR A 107 4.15 26.40 6.32
C THR A 107 4.60 25.69 5.04
N VAL A 108 5.48 24.69 5.16
CA VAL A 108 5.97 23.88 4.02
C VAL A 108 4.81 23.13 3.35
N PHE A 109 3.95 22.46 4.13
CA PHE A 109 2.86 21.67 3.57
C PHE A 109 1.74 22.51 2.99
N ASN A 110 1.46 23.70 3.53
CA ASN A 110 0.50 24.63 2.94
C ASN A 110 0.97 25.09 1.55
N LEU A 111 2.23 25.54 1.43
CA LEU A 111 2.78 25.94 0.12
C LEU A 111 2.87 24.76 -0.86
N LEU A 112 3.23 23.57 -0.38
CA LEU A 112 3.23 22.36 -1.21
C LEU A 112 1.82 22.04 -1.73
N HIS A 113 0.81 22.06 -0.86
CA HIS A 113 -0.59 21.84 -1.24
C HIS A 113 -1.07 22.89 -2.23
N ASP A 114 -0.79 24.17 -2.00
CA ASP A 114 -1.20 25.25 -2.90
C ASP A 114 -0.66 25.02 -4.32
N ARG A 115 0.61 24.64 -4.45
CA ARG A 115 1.23 24.34 -5.76
C ARG A 115 0.66 23.09 -6.40
N VAL A 116 0.52 22.01 -5.64
CA VAL A 116 0.00 20.72 -6.11
C VAL A 116 -1.44 20.88 -6.60
N PHE A 117 -2.28 21.57 -5.85
CA PHE A 117 -3.71 21.70 -6.17
C PHE A 117 -4.06 22.87 -7.10
N SER A 118 -3.07 23.71 -7.43
CA SER A 118 -3.16 24.70 -8.52
C SER A 118 -2.65 24.14 -9.86
N TYR A 119 -2.00 22.98 -9.85
CA TYR A 119 -1.51 22.32 -11.05
C TYR A 119 -2.59 21.40 -11.63
N ASP A 120 -2.89 21.54 -12.92
CA ASP A 120 -4.06 20.91 -13.55
C ASP A 120 -3.72 19.69 -14.44
N ASP A 121 -2.55 19.08 -14.26
CA ASP A 121 -2.11 17.89 -14.99
C ASP A 121 -1.56 16.82 -14.02
N SER A 122 -1.07 15.72 -14.56
CA SER A 122 -0.54 14.58 -13.83
C SER A 122 0.77 14.92 -13.13
N LEU A 123 0.89 14.50 -11.87
CA LEU A 123 1.93 14.95 -10.97
C LEU A 123 2.42 13.85 -10.02
N ILE A 124 3.57 14.11 -9.42
CA ILE A 124 4.16 13.33 -8.32
C ILE A 124 4.12 14.19 -7.06
N PHE A 125 3.53 13.65 -6.00
CA PHE A 125 3.56 14.19 -4.65
C PHE A 125 4.62 13.43 -3.83
N ASP A 126 5.79 14.03 -3.65
CA ASP A 126 6.95 13.45 -2.98
C ASP A 126 7.13 14.01 -1.56
N ALA A 127 6.64 13.25 -0.60
CA ALA A 127 6.94 13.39 0.82
C ALA A 127 7.11 11.98 1.40
N THR A 128 7.30 11.85 2.71
CA THR A 128 7.43 10.52 3.33
C THR A 128 6.11 9.74 3.31
N ASN A 129 4.97 10.43 3.49
CA ASN A 129 3.59 9.90 3.37
C ASN A 129 3.35 8.57 4.11
N ILE A 130 3.99 8.43 5.26
CA ILE A 130 4.07 7.22 6.09
C ILE A 130 2.69 6.82 6.65
N SER A 131 1.88 7.81 7.06
CA SER A 131 0.57 7.57 7.67
C SER A 131 -0.55 7.41 6.63
N ARG A 132 -1.35 6.35 6.76
CA ARG A 132 -2.58 6.14 5.97
C ARG A 132 -3.56 7.30 6.12
N ALA A 133 -3.67 7.90 7.31
CA ALA A 133 -4.60 9.02 7.53
C ALA A 133 -4.22 10.25 6.69
N LEU A 134 -2.93 10.57 6.60
CA LEU A 134 -2.45 11.65 5.73
C LEU A 134 -2.73 11.36 4.27
N ARG A 135 -2.48 10.11 3.82
CA ARG A 135 -2.77 9.69 2.45
C ARG A 135 -4.26 9.70 2.12
N THR A 136 -5.12 9.34 3.06
CA THR A 136 -6.59 9.40 2.89
C THR A 136 -7.04 10.85 2.65
N SER A 137 -6.53 11.81 3.42
CA SER A 137 -6.82 13.23 3.20
C SER A 137 -6.36 13.73 1.83
N LEU A 138 -5.17 13.32 1.39
CA LEU A 138 -4.67 13.62 0.04
C LEU A 138 -5.53 12.95 -1.04
N TYR A 139 -5.87 11.68 -0.86
CA TYR A 139 -6.70 10.89 -1.76
C TYR A 139 -8.03 11.61 -2.02
N GLU A 140 -8.77 11.97 -0.96
CA GLU A 140 -10.05 12.69 -1.08
C GLU A 140 -9.90 14.03 -1.84
N LYS A 141 -8.87 14.82 -1.54
CA LYS A 141 -8.60 16.09 -2.22
C LYS A 141 -8.30 15.93 -3.71
N PHE A 142 -7.58 14.87 -4.09
CA PHE A 142 -7.30 14.52 -5.48
C PHE A 142 -8.54 13.97 -6.19
N LYS A 143 -9.30 13.07 -5.55
CA LYS A 143 -10.54 12.52 -6.11
C LYS A 143 -11.57 13.63 -6.39
N ALA A 144 -11.71 14.60 -5.48
CA ALA A 144 -12.58 15.77 -5.68
C ALA A 144 -12.21 16.61 -6.92
N ARG A 145 -10.98 16.47 -7.43
CA ARG A 145 -10.47 17.17 -8.62
C ARG A 145 -10.40 16.25 -9.86
N GLY A 146 -10.97 15.06 -9.79
CA GLY A 146 -11.02 14.12 -10.91
C GLY A 146 -9.71 13.38 -11.18
N TYR A 147 -8.82 13.29 -10.20
CA TYR A 147 -7.59 12.50 -10.33
C TYR A 147 -7.83 11.01 -10.09
N THR A 148 -7.07 10.17 -10.79
CA THR A 148 -6.77 8.79 -10.40
C THR A 148 -5.52 8.81 -9.51
N VAL A 149 -5.58 8.19 -8.34
CA VAL A 149 -4.52 8.25 -7.34
C VAL A 149 -3.77 6.92 -7.25
N GLU A 150 -2.47 6.94 -7.51
CA GLU A 150 -1.59 5.79 -7.32
C GLU A 150 -0.63 6.02 -6.14
N ILE A 151 -0.51 5.05 -5.23
CA ILE A 151 0.55 5.03 -4.24
C ILE A 151 1.75 4.26 -4.80
N HIS A 152 2.92 4.89 -4.86
CA HIS A 152 4.17 4.21 -5.20
C HIS A 152 5.01 4.10 -3.93
N MET A 153 4.99 2.92 -3.32
CA MET A 153 5.63 2.64 -2.05
C MET A 153 7.05 2.13 -2.28
N VAL A 154 8.05 2.96 -1.96
CA VAL A 154 9.46 2.61 -2.10
C VAL A 154 9.94 1.98 -0.80
N LEU A 155 9.96 0.64 -0.79
CA LEU A 155 10.17 -0.20 0.38
C LEU A 155 11.51 -0.92 0.29
N GLU A 156 12.39 -0.59 1.23
CA GLU A 156 13.68 -1.25 1.39
C GLU A 156 13.86 -1.67 2.84
N PRO A 157 14.68 -2.71 3.11
CA PRO A 157 15.06 -3.05 4.47
C PRO A 157 15.60 -1.83 5.22
N LEU A 158 15.30 -1.74 6.51
CA LEU A 158 15.69 -0.64 7.38
C LEU A 158 17.20 -0.39 7.35
N MET A 159 17.99 -1.47 7.40
CA MET A 159 19.46 -1.39 7.31
C MET A 159 19.93 -0.81 5.98
N PHE A 160 19.28 -1.18 4.87
CA PHE A 160 19.59 -0.63 3.56
C PHE A 160 19.24 0.87 3.50
N ALA A 161 18.07 1.27 3.99
CA ALA A 161 17.67 2.67 4.04
C ALA A 161 18.61 3.53 4.90
N LYS A 162 19.06 3.02 6.05
CA LYS A 162 20.07 3.68 6.90
C LYS A 162 21.41 3.83 6.18
N TYR A 163 21.90 2.77 5.55
CA TYR A 163 23.13 2.78 4.77
C TYR A 163 23.08 3.85 3.65
N GLN A 164 21.98 3.87 2.88
CA GLN A 164 21.79 4.86 1.82
C GLN A 164 21.70 6.28 2.39
N ASN A 165 21.06 6.45 3.54
CA ASN A 165 20.93 7.75 4.18
C ASN A 165 22.28 8.37 4.57
N GLU A 166 23.23 7.57 5.06
CA GLU A 166 24.59 8.04 5.37
C GLU A 166 25.39 8.48 4.15
N LYS A 167 25.08 7.91 2.97
CA LYS A 167 25.75 8.25 1.70
C LYS A 167 25.16 9.49 1.03
N ARG A 168 24.10 10.08 1.58
CA ARG A 168 23.48 11.29 1.00
C ARG A 168 24.35 12.52 1.22
N SER A 169 24.10 13.56 0.43
CA SER A 169 24.70 14.87 0.70
C SER A 169 24.33 15.36 2.10
N PHE A 170 25.21 16.16 2.71
CA PHE A 170 25.06 16.65 4.09
C PHE A 170 23.67 17.20 4.43
N GLU A 171 23.07 17.99 3.55
CA GLU A 171 21.72 18.54 3.73
C GLU A 171 20.64 17.45 3.81
N LYS A 172 20.83 16.30 3.18
CA LYS A 172 19.82 15.25 3.02
C LYS A 172 19.92 14.12 4.03
N VAL A 173 20.94 14.12 4.89
CA VAL A 173 21.11 13.10 5.94
C VAL A 173 20.10 13.35 7.05
N VAL A 174 19.31 12.32 7.37
CA VAL A 174 18.32 12.33 8.46
C VAL A 174 18.82 11.46 9.63
N PRO A 175 18.67 11.87 10.91
CA PRO A 175 19.05 11.03 12.05
C PRO A 175 18.36 9.65 12.05
N PHE A 176 19.06 8.59 12.44
CA PHE A 176 18.54 7.22 12.39
C PHE A 176 17.28 7.00 13.21
N HIS A 177 17.18 7.56 14.41
CA HIS A 177 15.98 7.41 15.24
C HIS A 177 14.72 7.97 14.54
N ILE A 178 14.85 8.98 13.67
CA ILE A 178 13.74 9.49 12.86
C ILE A 178 13.38 8.49 11.75
N ILE A 179 14.37 7.88 11.09
CA ILE A 179 14.14 6.85 10.05
C ILE A 179 13.48 5.62 10.67
N GLU A 180 13.98 5.15 11.80
CA GLU A 180 13.40 4.03 12.56
C GLU A 180 11.95 4.32 12.97
N HIS A 181 11.68 5.53 13.50
CA HIS A 181 10.32 5.94 13.83
C HIS A 181 9.42 5.97 12.59
N MET A 182 9.89 6.53 11.47
CA MET A 182 9.12 6.53 10.22
C MET A 182 8.89 5.12 9.69
N TYR A 183 9.88 4.22 9.78
CA TYR A 183 9.77 2.82 9.35
C TYR A 183 8.71 2.09 10.19
N LYS A 184 8.76 2.28 11.51
CA LYS A 184 7.86 1.68 12.49
C LYS A 184 6.38 2.00 12.26
N PHE A 185 6.06 3.22 11.80
CA PHE A 185 4.68 3.67 11.63
C PHE A 185 4.24 3.78 10.16
N MET A 186 5.00 3.19 9.24
CA MET A 186 4.68 3.19 7.81
C MET A 186 3.55 2.20 7.49
N ALA A 187 2.34 2.72 7.35
CA ALA A 187 1.16 1.90 7.12
C ALA A 187 1.00 1.49 5.64
N PRO A 188 0.56 0.24 5.35
CA PRO A 188 0.32 -0.23 4.00
C PRO A 188 -0.82 0.54 3.32
N PRO A 189 -0.78 0.70 1.98
CA PRO A 189 -1.88 1.26 1.21
C PRO A 189 -3.11 0.33 1.24
N ARG A 190 -4.30 0.90 1.09
CA ARG A 190 -5.56 0.17 0.96
C ARG A 190 -6.39 0.78 -0.18
N VAL A 191 -6.56 -0.01 -1.24
CA VAL A 191 -7.35 0.38 -2.41
C VAL A 191 -8.77 0.76 -1.99
N GLY A 192 -9.25 1.89 -2.51
CA GLY A 192 -10.55 2.47 -2.19
C GLY A 192 -10.57 3.28 -0.89
N VAL A 193 -9.50 3.26 -0.08
CA VAL A 193 -9.38 4.06 1.14
C VAL A 193 -8.40 5.22 0.93
N ASP A 194 -7.17 4.94 0.54
CA ASP A 194 -6.12 5.95 0.35
C ASP A 194 -5.47 5.95 -1.05
N CYS A 195 -5.91 5.06 -1.95
CA CYS A 195 -5.50 5.04 -3.35
C CYS A 195 -6.50 4.30 -4.24
N ASP A 196 -6.43 4.53 -5.56
CA ASP A 196 -7.12 3.71 -6.56
C ASP A 196 -6.28 2.48 -6.97
N ASN A 197 -4.95 2.60 -6.88
CA ASN A 197 -4.01 1.49 -7.09
C ASN A 197 -2.69 1.76 -6.36
N TYR A 198 -1.86 0.74 -6.15
CA TYR A 198 -0.52 0.92 -5.60
C TYR A 198 0.53 0.07 -6.31
N LYS A 199 1.80 0.46 -6.15
CA LYS A 199 2.98 -0.28 -6.61
C LYS A 199 3.97 -0.36 -5.46
N ILE A 200 4.64 -1.49 -5.35
CA ILE A 200 5.79 -1.65 -4.48
C ILE A 200 7.05 -1.54 -5.34
N ILE A 201 7.96 -0.68 -4.92
CA ILE A 201 9.22 -0.42 -5.58
C ILE A 201 10.30 -0.82 -4.61
N SER A 202 11.03 -1.87 -4.96
CA SER A 202 12.13 -2.37 -4.16
C SER A 202 13.23 -2.92 -5.06
N GLN A 203 14.48 -2.78 -4.66
CA GLN A 203 15.63 -3.50 -5.20
C GLN A 203 15.98 -4.74 -4.37
N SER A 204 15.43 -4.85 -3.16
CA SER A 204 15.68 -5.97 -2.24
C SER A 204 14.47 -6.90 -2.23
N THR A 205 14.65 -8.19 -2.51
CA THR A 205 13.54 -9.16 -2.34
C THR A 205 13.26 -9.36 -0.86
N PHE A 206 12.00 -9.54 -0.49
CA PHE A 206 11.59 -9.93 0.87
C PHE A 206 11.70 -11.44 1.08
N LEU A 207 11.31 -12.22 0.07
CA LEU A 207 11.37 -13.67 0.06
C LEU A 207 12.58 -14.19 -0.72
N ASN A 208 12.99 -15.42 -0.39
CA ASN A 208 13.87 -16.21 -1.22
C ASN A 208 13.18 -16.55 -2.55
N SER A 209 13.96 -16.62 -3.63
CA SER A 209 13.46 -16.93 -4.97
C SER A 209 12.64 -18.23 -4.99
N ASN A 210 11.50 -18.20 -5.67
CA ASN A 210 10.57 -19.34 -5.80
C ASN A 210 9.92 -19.79 -4.48
N THR A 211 9.78 -18.91 -3.49
CA THR A 211 8.98 -19.22 -2.30
C THR A 211 7.52 -19.48 -2.67
N GLU A 212 7.08 -20.72 -2.45
CA GLU A 212 5.70 -21.15 -2.66
C GLU A 212 4.87 -20.91 -1.38
N TYR A 213 3.62 -20.44 -1.54
CA TYR A 213 2.74 -20.12 -0.42
C TYR A 213 2.53 -21.34 0.50
N ASN A 214 2.22 -22.49 -0.08
CA ASN A 214 1.95 -23.70 0.70
C ASN A 214 3.19 -24.20 1.42
N ASP A 215 4.38 -24.03 0.85
CA ASP A 215 5.64 -24.45 1.49
C ASP A 215 5.92 -23.58 2.72
N PHE A 216 5.69 -22.27 2.61
CA PHE A 216 5.80 -21.35 3.75
C PHE A 216 4.84 -21.74 4.88
N ILE A 217 3.56 -21.95 4.57
CA ILE A 217 2.54 -22.31 5.58
C ILE A 217 2.81 -23.70 6.18
N ASN A 218 3.15 -24.70 5.36
CA ASN A 218 3.46 -26.04 5.85
C ASN A 218 4.69 -26.04 6.76
N SER A 219 5.71 -25.25 6.42
CA SER A 219 6.87 -25.03 7.27
C SER A 219 6.46 -24.37 8.59
N ALA A 220 5.61 -23.34 8.56
CA ALA A 220 5.17 -22.67 9.79
C ALA A 220 4.38 -23.62 10.71
N LEU A 221 3.51 -24.46 10.13
CA LEU A 221 2.72 -25.46 10.87
C LEU A 221 3.58 -26.60 11.46
N LYS A 222 4.64 -27.00 10.75
CA LYS A 222 5.44 -28.19 11.10
C LYS A 222 6.68 -27.86 11.91
N ASP A 223 7.44 -26.86 11.46
CA ASP A 223 8.77 -26.53 11.94
C ASP A 223 8.77 -25.27 12.84
N GLY A 224 7.66 -24.52 12.87
CA GLY A 224 7.52 -23.26 13.62
C GLY A 224 7.93 -22.03 12.81
N ILE A 225 7.53 -20.85 13.27
CA ILE A 225 7.70 -19.60 12.54
C ILE A 225 9.18 -19.19 12.46
N TYR A 226 9.97 -19.44 13.49
CA TYR A 226 11.38 -19.05 13.53
C TYR A 226 12.18 -19.73 12.41
N GLU A 227 12.05 -21.06 12.28
CA GLU A 227 12.69 -21.83 11.22
C GLU A 227 12.14 -21.48 9.84
N THR A 228 10.83 -21.19 9.76
CA THR A 228 10.18 -20.76 8.52
C THR A 228 10.74 -19.42 8.03
N VAL A 229 10.89 -18.43 8.92
CA VAL A 229 11.51 -17.14 8.60
C VAL A 229 12.93 -17.34 8.08
N ARG A 230 13.75 -18.13 8.77
CA ARG A 230 15.13 -18.42 8.34
C ARG A 230 15.22 -19.11 6.98
N ARG A 231 14.21 -19.91 6.63
CA ARG A 231 14.17 -20.66 5.36
C ARG A 231 13.69 -19.82 4.18
N TYR A 232 12.70 -18.94 4.39
CA TYR A 232 11.99 -18.28 3.29
C TYR A 232 12.21 -16.77 3.21
N ILE A 233 12.60 -16.09 4.29
CA ILE A 233 12.94 -14.66 4.22
C ILE A 233 14.33 -14.50 3.61
N SER A 234 14.48 -13.49 2.75
CA SER A 234 15.74 -13.20 2.08
C SER A 234 16.79 -12.68 3.05
N ALA A 235 18.06 -12.92 2.73
CA ALA A 235 19.19 -12.39 3.50
C ALA A 235 19.17 -10.86 3.66
N ALA A 236 18.51 -10.12 2.75
CA ALA A 236 18.40 -8.67 2.84
C ALA A 236 17.50 -8.21 3.99
N TYR A 237 16.47 -8.99 4.33
CA TYR A 237 15.53 -8.70 5.41
C TYR A 237 15.82 -9.48 6.70
N MET A 238 16.63 -10.55 6.67
CA MET A 238 16.96 -11.34 7.86
C MET A 238 17.39 -10.54 9.11
N PRO A 239 18.18 -9.45 9.01
CA PRO A 239 18.52 -8.63 10.18
C PRO A 239 17.29 -8.08 10.91
N GLU A 240 16.15 -7.96 10.22
CA GLU A 240 14.91 -7.47 10.81
C GLU A 240 14.21 -8.51 11.72
N PHE A 241 14.67 -9.76 11.71
CA PHE A 241 14.07 -10.88 12.44
C PHE A 241 14.97 -11.46 13.53
N GLU A 242 16.16 -10.87 13.77
CA GLU A 242 17.15 -11.39 14.73
C GLU A 242 16.61 -11.59 16.15
N ARG A 243 15.62 -10.79 16.55
CA ARG A 243 15.04 -10.79 17.90
C ARG A 243 13.76 -11.62 18.03
N LEU A 244 13.41 -12.41 17.02
CA LEU A 244 12.14 -13.15 16.99
C LEU A 244 12.09 -14.27 18.05
N ASN A 245 13.23 -14.77 18.51
CA ASN A 245 13.34 -15.75 19.59
C ASN A 245 13.68 -15.10 20.94
N GLU A 246 13.50 -13.78 21.08
CA GLU A 246 13.63 -13.12 22.38
C GLU A 246 12.32 -13.20 23.17
N ASN A 247 12.46 -13.24 24.49
CA ASN A 247 11.35 -13.15 25.41
C ASN A 247 10.50 -11.90 25.17
N HIS A 248 9.17 -12.05 25.32
CA HIS A 248 8.24 -10.93 25.21
C HIS A 248 8.46 -9.84 26.27
N GLU A 249 9.21 -10.10 27.34
CA GLU A 249 9.57 -9.13 28.40
C GLU A 249 8.34 -8.37 28.97
N THR A 250 7.16 -9.01 28.96
CA THR A 250 5.93 -8.43 29.50
C THR A 250 5.28 -9.36 30.52
N PRO A 251 4.54 -8.84 31.52
CA PRO A 251 3.81 -9.70 32.47
C PRO A 251 2.74 -10.59 31.83
N TYR A 252 2.34 -10.28 30.59
CA TYR A 252 1.24 -10.94 29.88
C TYR A 252 1.70 -12.12 29.01
N HIS A 253 2.97 -12.11 28.62
CA HIS A 253 3.57 -13.14 27.78
C HIS A 253 4.91 -13.54 28.38
N LEU A 254 4.96 -14.73 28.98
CA LEU A 254 6.18 -15.31 29.54
C LEU A 254 7.01 -16.04 28.47
N GLU A 255 6.39 -16.33 27.34
CA GLU A 255 6.98 -16.94 26.15
C GLU A 255 7.81 -15.96 25.30
N ASP A 256 8.58 -16.53 24.37
CA ASP A 256 9.28 -15.79 23.32
C ASP A 256 8.32 -15.43 22.17
N ILE A 257 8.67 -14.43 21.35
CA ILE A 257 7.78 -13.91 20.28
C ILE A 257 7.39 -15.02 19.29
N ASP A 258 8.35 -15.84 18.85
CA ASP A 258 8.11 -16.97 17.95
C ASP A 258 7.17 -18.02 18.57
N THR A 259 7.34 -18.29 19.86
CA THR A 259 6.49 -19.24 20.60
C THR A 259 5.05 -18.76 20.68
N HIS A 260 4.82 -17.46 20.88
CA HIS A 260 3.48 -16.84 20.80
C HIS A 260 2.84 -17.06 19.42
N ILE A 261 3.58 -16.71 18.36
CA ILE A 261 3.11 -16.90 16.98
C ILE A 261 2.79 -18.38 16.69
N ASP A 262 3.63 -19.31 17.14
CA ASP A 262 3.41 -20.74 16.96
C ASP A 262 2.17 -21.25 17.70
N MET A 263 1.86 -20.70 18.88
CA MET A 263 0.60 -20.98 19.58
C MET A 263 -0.60 -20.45 18.78
N CYS A 264 -0.53 -19.23 18.26
CA CYS A 264 -1.58 -18.67 17.38
C CYS A 264 -1.78 -19.54 16.14
N ILE A 265 -0.71 -20.02 15.50
CA ILE A 265 -0.79 -20.91 14.34
C ILE A 265 -1.49 -22.23 14.70
N LYS A 266 -1.16 -22.82 15.85
CA LYS A 266 -1.76 -24.09 16.31
C LYS A 266 -3.24 -23.96 16.67
N ASN A 267 -3.64 -22.80 17.22
CA ASN A 267 -5.02 -22.50 17.57
C ASN A 267 -5.86 -22.02 16.38
N SER A 268 -5.24 -21.71 15.24
CA SER A 268 -5.94 -21.41 13.99
C SER A 268 -6.47 -22.67 13.29
N HIS A 269 -7.68 -22.59 12.76
CA HIS A 269 -8.40 -23.74 12.19
C HIS A 269 -8.66 -23.65 10.68
N ASP A 270 -8.34 -22.51 10.06
CA ASP A 270 -8.57 -22.28 8.64
C ASP A 270 -7.36 -21.57 7.99
N PRO A 271 -7.26 -21.64 6.64
CA PRO A 271 -6.13 -21.08 5.91
C PRO A 271 -5.92 -19.57 6.08
N VAL A 272 -6.99 -18.79 6.33
CA VAL A 272 -6.90 -17.34 6.57
C VAL A 272 -6.24 -17.11 7.92
N MET A 273 -6.71 -17.80 8.96
CA MET A 273 -6.13 -17.66 10.30
C MET A 273 -4.71 -18.25 10.40
N HIS A 274 -4.34 -19.25 9.60
CA HIS A 274 -2.94 -19.71 9.56
C HIS A 274 -1.98 -18.62 9.07
N ILE A 275 -2.31 -17.93 7.97
CA ILE A 275 -1.45 -16.88 7.43
C ILE A 275 -1.49 -15.59 8.27
N VAL A 276 -2.65 -15.24 8.85
CA VAL A 276 -2.73 -14.10 9.80
C VAL A 276 -1.84 -14.38 11.01
N SER A 277 -2.00 -15.54 11.65
CA SER A 277 -1.17 -15.93 12.81
C SER A 277 0.32 -15.90 12.47
N ALA A 278 0.73 -16.45 11.33
CA ALA A 278 2.13 -16.48 10.93
C ALA A 278 2.76 -15.10 10.69
N LEU A 279 1.96 -14.08 10.36
CA LEU A 279 2.47 -12.76 9.97
C LEU A 279 2.25 -11.66 11.02
N HIS A 280 1.26 -11.78 11.90
CA HIS A 280 0.76 -10.64 12.70
C HIS A 280 1.80 -9.98 13.62
N ASP A 281 2.75 -10.76 14.13
CA ASP A 281 3.70 -10.34 15.16
C ASP A 281 5.16 -10.36 14.74
N LEU A 282 5.42 -10.65 13.47
CA LEU A 282 6.78 -10.62 12.91
C LEU A 282 7.48 -9.26 13.11
N GLY A 283 6.72 -8.16 13.09
CA GLY A 283 7.20 -6.80 13.35
C GLY A 283 7.67 -6.55 14.78
N LYS A 284 7.34 -7.41 15.77
CA LYS A 284 7.78 -7.24 17.16
C LYS A 284 9.31 -7.28 17.28
N SER A 285 9.97 -8.07 16.44
CA SER A 285 11.43 -8.16 16.38
C SER A 285 12.10 -6.79 16.14
N GLN A 286 11.49 -5.94 15.30
CA GLN A 286 11.97 -4.57 15.06
C GLN A 286 11.38 -3.52 15.99
N ALA A 287 10.17 -3.75 16.53
CA ALA A 287 9.48 -2.75 17.33
C ALA A 287 9.94 -2.69 18.80
N LYS A 288 10.61 -3.75 19.30
CA LYS A 288 10.94 -3.93 20.72
C LYS A 288 11.86 -2.85 21.25
N TYR A 289 11.34 -2.01 22.15
CA TYR A 289 12.07 -0.99 22.90
C TYR A 289 11.62 -0.99 24.36
N ASN A 290 12.52 -1.32 25.29
CA ASN A 290 12.23 -1.44 26.73
C ASN A 290 10.97 -2.28 27.05
N GLY A 291 10.83 -3.47 26.45
CA GLY A 291 9.65 -4.34 26.63
C GLY A 291 8.36 -3.85 25.96
N HIS A 292 8.40 -2.76 25.19
CA HIS A 292 7.25 -2.25 24.45
C HIS A 292 7.38 -2.48 22.94
N TYR A 293 6.27 -2.82 22.28
CA TYR A 293 6.22 -3.17 20.86
C TYR A 293 5.40 -2.19 20.01
N LYS A 294 5.19 -0.96 20.48
CA LYS A 294 4.34 0.04 19.78
C LYS A 294 4.67 0.12 18.28
N GLY A 295 3.71 -0.08 17.37
CA GLY A 295 3.94 -0.02 15.93
C GLY A 295 4.34 -1.34 15.27
N HIS A 296 4.45 -2.44 16.03
CA HIS A 296 4.74 -3.76 15.46
C HIS A 296 3.65 -4.20 14.48
N GLU A 297 2.38 -3.90 14.76
CA GLU A 297 1.24 -4.21 13.88
C GLU A 297 1.40 -3.54 12.51
N THR A 298 1.95 -2.33 12.51
CA THR A 298 2.24 -1.59 11.28
C THR A 298 3.39 -2.24 10.52
N ILE A 299 4.50 -2.58 11.19
CA ILE A 299 5.64 -3.28 10.56
C ILE A 299 5.20 -4.65 10.01
N SER A 300 4.51 -5.46 10.81
CA SER A 300 3.98 -6.77 10.42
C SER A 300 3.08 -6.67 9.19
N SER A 301 2.25 -5.62 9.10
CA SER A 301 1.39 -5.41 7.93
C SER A 301 2.20 -5.04 6.67
N ILE A 302 3.36 -4.38 6.80
CA ILE A 302 4.31 -4.16 5.70
C ILE A 302 5.00 -5.46 5.29
N TYR A 303 5.38 -6.31 6.24
CA TYR A 303 5.91 -7.64 5.92
C TYR A 303 4.86 -8.50 5.20
N ALA A 304 3.60 -8.47 5.62
CA ALA A 304 2.50 -9.13 4.92
C ALA A 304 2.33 -8.58 3.50
N LEU A 305 2.41 -7.25 3.33
CA LEU A 305 2.37 -6.62 2.01
C LEU A 305 3.52 -7.11 1.11
N ARG A 306 4.76 -7.17 1.62
CA ARG A 306 5.92 -7.68 0.87
C ARG A 306 5.85 -9.18 0.61
N PHE A 307 5.34 -9.97 1.55
CA PHE A 307 5.09 -11.40 1.37
C PHE A 307 4.17 -11.64 0.18
N PHE A 308 3.02 -10.96 0.13
CA PHE A 308 2.05 -11.15 -0.95
C PHE A 308 2.47 -10.54 -2.30
N ASP A 309 3.43 -9.62 -2.31
CA ASP A 309 4.04 -9.08 -3.53
C ASP A 309 4.93 -10.12 -4.24
N GLU A 310 5.50 -11.07 -3.48
CA GLU A 310 6.55 -11.96 -3.99
C GLU A 310 6.19 -13.46 -3.94
N VAL A 311 5.28 -13.89 -3.07
CA VAL A 311 4.93 -15.30 -2.89
C VAL A 311 4.24 -15.90 -4.11
N LYS A 312 4.59 -17.14 -4.45
CA LYS A 312 4.01 -17.87 -5.58
C LYS A 312 2.84 -18.76 -5.18
N ASN A 313 1.97 -19.03 -6.15
CA ASN A 313 0.87 -19.99 -6.06
C ASN A 313 -0.03 -19.83 -4.82
N LYS A 314 -0.25 -18.58 -4.38
CA LYS A 314 -1.23 -18.24 -3.35
C LYS A 314 -2.63 -18.74 -3.75
N PRO A 315 -3.36 -19.43 -2.85
CA PRO A 315 -4.75 -19.81 -3.08
C PRO A 315 -5.65 -18.61 -3.47
N LYS A 316 -6.69 -18.84 -4.27
CA LYS A 316 -7.55 -17.77 -4.82
C LYS A 316 -8.44 -17.10 -3.76
N ASP A 317 -8.82 -17.88 -2.77
CA ASP A 317 -9.64 -17.52 -1.60
C ASP A 317 -8.86 -16.70 -0.56
N ILE A 318 -7.53 -16.80 -0.53
CA ILE A 318 -6.70 -15.92 0.29
C ILE A 318 -6.62 -14.55 -0.40
N ILE A 319 -7.30 -13.55 0.17
CA ILE A 319 -7.30 -12.18 -0.35
C ILE A 319 -6.25 -11.34 0.40
N PRO A 320 -5.10 -10.96 -0.23
CA PRO A 320 -4.00 -10.28 0.47
C PRO A 320 -4.41 -9.04 1.25
N ARG A 321 -5.28 -8.20 0.67
CA ARG A 321 -5.72 -6.95 1.30
C ARG A 321 -6.47 -7.19 2.62
N ASP A 322 -7.15 -8.33 2.74
CA ASP A 322 -7.94 -8.69 3.91
C ASP A 322 -6.98 -9.18 5.00
N ILE A 323 -6.01 -10.04 4.65
CA ILE A 323 -4.95 -10.49 5.57
C ILE A 323 -4.12 -9.31 6.10
N ILE A 324 -3.67 -8.42 5.22
CA ILE A 324 -2.87 -7.24 5.58
C ILE A 324 -3.66 -6.34 6.54
N GLU A 325 -4.96 -6.16 6.31
CA GLU A 325 -5.80 -5.36 7.19
C GLU A 325 -6.07 -6.06 8.53
N THR A 326 -6.29 -7.37 8.53
CA THR A 326 -6.44 -8.14 9.77
C THR A 326 -5.19 -8.02 10.64
N VAL A 327 -4.00 -8.17 10.02
CA VAL A 327 -2.71 -7.96 10.70
C VAL A 327 -2.57 -6.52 11.19
N LEU A 328 -2.97 -5.51 10.41
CA LEU A 328 -2.84 -4.11 10.85
C LEU A 328 -3.78 -3.77 12.01
N GLN A 329 -4.98 -4.35 12.05
CA GLN A 329 -6.02 -4.02 13.02
C GLN A 329 -6.04 -4.91 14.26
N HIS A 330 -5.20 -5.96 14.35
CA HIS A 330 -5.27 -6.91 15.47
C HIS A 330 -5.14 -6.25 16.84
N MET A 331 -4.26 -5.25 17.00
CA MET A 331 -4.15 -4.51 18.26
C MET A 331 -5.38 -3.66 18.60
N THR A 332 -6.07 -3.13 17.57
CA THR A 332 -7.33 -2.39 17.75
C THR A 332 -8.44 -3.31 18.26
N ALA A 333 -8.38 -4.59 17.91
CA ALA A 333 -9.42 -5.57 18.21
C ALA A 333 -9.55 -5.91 19.71
N HIS A 334 -8.47 -5.81 20.50
CA HIS A 334 -8.52 -6.05 21.95
C HIS A 334 -9.52 -5.15 22.69
N HIS A 335 -9.82 -3.98 22.13
CA HIS A 335 -10.79 -3.03 22.68
C HIS A 335 -12.17 -3.09 21.99
N GLY A 336 -12.34 -4.01 21.03
CA GLY A 336 -13.45 -4.04 20.10
C GLY A 336 -13.28 -3.02 18.98
N ILE A 337 -13.62 -3.41 17.75
CA ILE A 337 -13.56 -2.49 16.61
C ILE A 337 -14.78 -1.57 16.62
N SER A 338 -14.54 -0.28 16.81
CA SER A 338 -15.60 0.73 16.73
C SER A 338 -16.14 0.93 15.32
N LEU A 339 -17.40 1.37 15.20
CA LEU A 339 -18.02 1.74 13.92
C LEU A 339 -17.18 2.78 13.15
N SER A 340 -16.57 3.75 13.85
CA SER A 340 -15.71 4.74 13.22
C SER A 340 -14.48 4.12 12.56
N VAL A 341 -13.88 3.08 13.15
CA VAL A 341 -12.75 2.35 12.54
C VAL A 341 -13.21 1.57 11.30
N ILE A 342 -14.39 0.94 11.36
CA ILE A 342 -15.00 0.21 10.23
C ILE A 342 -15.25 1.16 9.06
N GLU A 343 -15.91 2.29 9.31
CA GLU A 343 -16.24 3.29 8.29
C GLU A 343 -14.97 3.91 7.68
N LYS A 344 -14.04 4.35 8.53
CA LYS A 344 -12.81 5.02 8.10
C LYS A 344 -11.93 4.14 7.23
N ASN A 345 -11.82 2.85 7.56
CA ASN A 345 -11.01 1.90 6.80
C ASN A 345 -11.83 1.13 5.76
N LYS A 346 -13.13 1.41 5.63
CA LYS A 346 -14.05 0.70 4.73
C LYS A 346 -13.92 -0.82 4.90
N LEU A 347 -14.03 -1.28 6.15
CA LEU A 347 -13.92 -2.70 6.47
C LEU A 347 -15.21 -3.41 6.09
N GLU A 348 -15.11 -4.40 5.21
CA GLU A 348 -16.23 -5.25 4.86
C GLU A 348 -16.58 -6.20 6.02
N PRO A 349 -17.85 -6.64 6.13
CA PRO A 349 -18.29 -7.49 7.24
C PRO A 349 -17.45 -8.75 7.45
N HIS A 350 -16.97 -9.38 6.38
CA HIS A 350 -16.12 -10.56 6.48
C HIS A 350 -14.71 -10.25 7.01
N VAL A 351 -14.17 -9.06 6.71
CA VAL A 351 -12.89 -8.60 7.27
C VAL A 351 -13.02 -8.31 8.75
N VAL A 352 -14.12 -7.70 9.17
CA VAL A 352 -14.44 -7.52 10.61
C VAL A 352 -14.49 -8.88 11.30
N GLY A 353 -15.16 -9.86 10.69
CA GLY A 353 -15.19 -11.24 11.18
C GLY A 353 -13.80 -11.88 11.32
N TYR A 354 -12.89 -11.68 10.35
CA TYR A 354 -11.50 -12.16 10.47
C TYR A 354 -10.74 -11.50 11.62
N ILE A 355 -10.97 -10.20 11.86
CA ILE A 355 -10.30 -9.50 12.96
C ILE A 355 -10.81 -9.97 14.31
N GLU A 356 -12.12 -10.16 14.45
CA GLU A 356 -12.72 -10.70 15.68
C GLU A 356 -12.26 -12.14 15.94
N GLN A 357 -12.27 -13.00 14.91
CA GLN A 357 -11.79 -14.37 15.00
C GLN A 357 -10.31 -14.44 15.39
N PHE A 358 -9.47 -13.60 14.77
CA PHE A 358 -8.05 -13.57 15.11
C PHE A 358 -7.80 -13.07 16.54
N ASN A 359 -8.56 -12.07 16.99
CA ASN A 359 -8.47 -11.59 18.38
C ASN A 359 -8.80 -12.69 19.40
N GLU A 360 -9.77 -13.56 19.12
CA GLU A 360 -10.05 -14.73 19.97
C GLU A 360 -8.86 -15.70 20.01
N ILE A 361 -8.23 -15.97 18.87
CA ILE A 361 -7.05 -16.83 18.76
C ILE A 361 -5.87 -16.23 19.53
N ASP A 362 -5.59 -14.95 19.36
CA ASP A 362 -4.48 -14.25 20.00
C ASP A 362 -4.63 -14.22 21.53
N GLU A 363 -5.84 -13.92 22.04
CA GLU A 363 -6.13 -13.88 23.48
C GLU A 363 -5.93 -15.22 24.19
N VAL A 364 -6.21 -16.35 23.52
CA VAL A 364 -6.01 -17.69 24.11
C VAL A 364 -4.60 -18.23 23.93
N SER A 365 -3.80 -17.62 23.05
CA SER A 365 -2.46 -18.09 22.65
C SER A 365 -1.35 -17.45 23.46
N ARG A 366 -1.44 -17.50 24.80
CA ARG A 366 -0.43 -16.89 25.70
C ARG A 366 -0.08 -17.78 26.88
N ILE A 367 1.16 -17.67 27.36
CA ILE A 367 1.59 -18.24 28.64
C ILE A 367 1.66 -17.11 29.65
N THR A 368 0.68 -17.06 30.57
CA THR A 368 0.56 -15.98 31.55
C THR A 368 0.36 -16.51 32.97
N ASN A 369 0.83 -15.75 33.96
CA ASN A 369 0.52 -15.96 35.37
C ASN A 369 -0.82 -15.33 35.80
N MET A 370 -1.49 -14.57 34.91
CA MET A 370 -2.78 -13.93 35.22
C MET A 370 -3.97 -14.83 34.90
N PRO A 371 -5.09 -14.76 35.67
CA PRO A 371 -6.29 -15.54 35.39
C PRO A 371 -6.91 -15.16 34.03
N ARG A 372 -7.32 -16.17 33.24
CA ARG A 372 -7.89 -15.99 31.88
C ARG A 372 -9.10 -15.05 31.78
N ASN A 373 -9.76 -14.71 32.89
CA ASN A 373 -10.99 -13.90 32.93
C ASN A 373 -10.76 -12.40 33.17
N GLU A 374 -9.53 -11.96 33.42
CA GLU A 374 -9.23 -10.53 33.44
C GLU A 374 -8.93 -10.08 32.01
N LYS A 375 -9.88 -9.36 31.38
CA LYS A 375 -9.58 -8.64 30.13
C LYS A 375 -8.35 -7.78 30.39
N ILE A 376 -7.35 -7.88 29.52
CA ILE A 376 -6.15 -7.04 29.56
C ILE A 376 -6.58 -5.61 29.23
N HIS A 377 -7.10 -4.90 30.22
CA HIS A 377 -7.21 -3.46 30.17
C HIS A 377 -5.79 -2.93 30.34
N SER A 378 -5.15 -2.57 29.23
CA SER A 378 -4.00 -1.67 29.27
C SER A 378 -4.46 -0.38 29.96
N ASN A 379 -4.10 -0.22 31.22
CA ASN A 379 -4.32 1.01 31.95
C ASN A 379 -3.40 2.09 31.33
N LYS A 380 -4.03 2.95 30.53
CA LYS A 380 -3.63 4.31 30.08
C LYS A 380 -2.54 4.44 29.01
#